data_AF-A0A1V4AXG0-F1
#
_entry.id   AF-A0A1V4AXG0-F1
#
_cell.length_a   1.000
_cell.length_b   1.000
_cell.length_c   1.000
_cell.angle_alpha   90.00
_cell.angle_beta   90.00
_cell.angle_gamma   90.00
#
_symmetry.space_group_name_H-M   'P 1'
#
loop_
_entity.id
_entity.type
_entity.pdbx_description
1 polymer ?
#
loop_
_entity_poly.entity_id
_entity_poly.type
_entity_poly.pdbx_seq_one_letter_code
_entity_poly.pdbx_strand_id
1 'polypeptide(L)'
;MERWNWVFVAPVVMFVAIFFGNAFAQEGTGKPSKGEVMQKAQKLRMPFIANEGQADKRVAFYAQTFGGTVFVTKDGEIVYALPGRGKDAGNKSEGPR
;
A
#
# COMPACT_ATOMS: atom_id res chain seq x y z
N MET A 1 -22.44 -16.18 55.08
CA MET A 1 -21.87 -15.05 54.30
C MET A 1 -20.66 -15.57 53.54
N GLU A 2 -20.86 -15.86 52.25
CA GLU A 2 -19.86 -16.43 51.34
C GLU A 2 -18.64 -15.51 51.18
N ARG A 3 -17.49 -15.95 51.68
CA ARG A 3 -16.16 -15.42 51.34
C ARG A 3 -15.48 -16.38 50.37
N TRP A 4 -16.08 -16.64 49.21
CA TRP A 4 -15.55 -17.66 48.30
C TRP A 4 -15.68 -17.25 46.84
N ASN A 5 -14.71 -16.44 46.38
CA ASN A 5 -14.22 -16.41 44.99
C ASN A 5 -13.22 -15.28 44.74
N TRP A 6 -13.13 -14.30 45.64
CA TRP A 6 -12.36 -13.09 45.34
C TRP A 6 -10.83 -13.30 45.28
N VAL A 7 -10.32 -14.28 46.02
CA VAL A 7 -8.88 -14.64 46.03
C VAL A 7 -8.44 -15.28 44.70
N PHE A 8 -9.36 -15.90 43.95
CA PHE A 8 -9.07 -16.53 42.65
C PHE A 8 -9.44 -15.65 41.45
N VAL A 9 -10.39 -14.73 41.59
CA VAL A 9 -10.79 -13.80 40.52
C VAL A 9 -9.75 -12.70 40.29
N ALA A 10 -9.14 -12.17 41.35
CA ALA A 10 -8.14 -11.10 41.26
C ALA A 10 -6.90 -11.44 40.40
N PRO A 11 -6.24 -12.62 40.54
CA PRO A 11 -5.07 -12.95 39.72
C PRO A 11 -5.42 -13.24 38.26
N VAL A 12 -6.61 -13.76 37.96
CA VAL A 12 -7.06 -14.02 36.58
C VAL A 12 -7.33 -12.71 35.84
N VAL A 13 -8.00 -11.76 36.48
CA VAL A 13 -8.22 -10.42 35.90
C VAL A 13 -6.89 -9.68 35.70
N MET A 14 -5.95 -9.82 36.63
CA MET A 14 -4.60 -9.24 36.49
C MET A 14 -3.82 -9.87 35.33
N PHE A 15 -3.88 -11.19 35.16
CA PHE A 15 -3.26 -11.88 34.02
C PHE A 15 -3.89 -11.43 32.70
N VAL A 16 -5.22 -11.34 32.61
CA VAL A 16 -5.92 -10.87 31.41
C VAL A 16 -5.52 -9.41 31.10
N ALA A 17 -5.41 -8.53 32.09
CA ALA A 17 -4.99 -7.15 31.87
C ALA A 17 -3.53 -7.03 31.35
N ILE A 18 -2.62 -7.88 31.83
CA ILE A 18 -1.21 -7.89 31.38
C ILE A 18 -1.09 -8.47 29.96
N PHE A 19 -1.87 -9.51 29.63
CA PHE A 19 -1.83 -10.13 28.30
C PHE A 19 -2.63 -9.35 27.23
N PHE A 20 -3.76 -8.73 27.59
CA PHE A 20 -4.57 -7.92 26.65
C PHE A 20 -4.15 -6.44 26.59
N GLY A 21 -3.54 -5.88 27.64
CA GLY A 21 -3.12 -4.47 27.65
C GLY A 21 -2.02 -4.14 26.64
N ASN A 22 -1.17 -5.12 26.32
CA ASN A 22 -0.11 -4.96 25.32
C ASN A 22 -0.62 -5.05 23.86
N ALA A 23 -1.86 -5.52 23.63
CA ALA A 23 -2.40 -5.69 22.29
C ALA A 23 -2.87 -4.37 21.63
N PHE A 24 -2.94 -3.28 22.38
CA PHE A 24 -3.38 -1.96 21.88
C PHE A 24 -2.27 -0.89 21.88
N ALA A 25 -1.02 -1.25 22.17
CA ALA A 25 0.08 -0.29 22.34
C ALA A 25 0.85 0.02 21.03
N GLN A 26 0.22 -0.06 19.86
CA GLN A 26 0.78 0.47 18.61
C GLN A 26 -0.28 1.16 17.76
N GLU A 27 -0.75 2.31 18.22
CA GLU A 27 -1.46 3.25 17.35
C GLU A 27 -0.43 4.24 16.76
N GLY A 28 0.18 3.85 15.64
CA GLY A 28 1.09 4.68 14.87
C GLY A 28 0.35 5.83 14.18
N THR A 29 0.03 6.89 14.93
CA THR A 29 -0.61 8.12 14.43
C THR A 29 0.38 9.22 14.04
N GLY A 30 1.69 8.92 14.06
CA GLY A 30 2.74 9.85 13.64
C GLY A 30 2.95 9.85 12.13
N LYS A 31 3.01 11.05 11.52
CA LYS A 31 3.47 11.19 10.12
C LYS A 31 4.81 10.45 9.98
N PRO A 32 4.98 9.59 8.96
CA PRO A 32 6.20 8.81 8.81
C PRO A 32 7.38 9.76 8.63
N SER A 33 8.46 9.51 9.37
CA SER A 33 9.69 10.27 9.22
C SER A 33 10.31 10.01 7.84
N LYS A 34 11.13 10.95 7.35
CA LYS A 34 11.85 10.79 6.08
C LYS A 34 12.68 9.51 6.05
N GLY A 35 13.31 9.15 7.18
CA GLY A 35 14.10 7.93 7.32
C GLY A 35 13.26 6.67 7.13
N GLU A 36 12.08 6.60 7.73
CA GLU A 36 11.16 5.47 7.58
C GLU A 36 10.63 5.34 6.14
N VAL A 37 10.31 6.47 5.49
CA VAL A 37 9.88 6.47 4.09
C VAL A 37 11.00 5.94 3.19
N MET A 38 12.24 6.40 3.37
CA MET A 38 13.38 5.92 2.59
C MET A 38 13.66 4.43 2.82
N GLN A 39 13.64 3.96 4.07
CA GLN A 39 13.82 2.55 4.37
C GLN A 39 12.75 1.65 3.74
N LYS A 40 11.48 2.11 3.71
CA LYS A 40 10.40 1.36 3.04
C LYS A 40 10.51 1.43 1.52
N ALA A 41 10.86 2.59 0.98
CA ALA A 41 11.04 2.76 -0.46
C ALA A 41 12.18 1.90 -1.02
N GLN A 42 13.31 1.81 -0.32
CA GLN A 42 14.44 0.96 -0.71
C GLN A 42 14.10 -0.54 -0.76
N LYS A 43 13.11 -0.99 0.02
CA LYS A 43 12.65 -2.38 0.02
C LYS A 43 11.66 -2.68 -1.10
N LEU A 44 11.13 -1.64 -1.76
CA LEU A 44 10.14 -1.82 -2.81
C LEU A 44 10.81 -2.26 -4.11
N ARG A 45 10.38 -3.41 -4.64
CA ARG A 45 10.81 -3.90 -5.95
C ARG A 45 9.71 -3.59 -6.95
N MET A 46 10.00 -2.75 -7.94
CA MET A 46 9.10 -2.47 -9.08
C MET A 46 9.71 -3.10 -10.33
N PRO A 47 9.46 -4.40 -10.59
CA PRO A 47 9.99 -5.06 -11.76
C PRO A 47 9.26 -4.59 -13.03
N PHE A 48 9.98 -4.60 -14.14
CA PHE A 48 9.36 -4.54 -15.46
C PHE A 48 8.73 -5.90 -15.78
N ILE A 49 7.48 -5.86 -16.22
CA ILE A 49 6.66 -7.03 -16.58
C ILE A 49 6.63 -7.12 -18.10
N ALA A 50 6.90 -8.32 -18.65
CA ALA A 50 6.80 -8.56 -20.09
C ALA A 50 5.36 -8.38 -20.58
N ASN A 51 5.20 -7.74 -21.74
CA ASN A 51 3.90 -7.61 -22.38
C ASN A 51 3.61 -8.85 -23.24
N GLU A 52 2.73 -9.71 -22.74
CA GLU A 52 2.20 -10.91 -23.41
C GLU A 52 0.83 -10.64 -24.06
N GLY A 53 0.48 -9.37 -24.29
CA GLY A 53 -0.78 -8.94 -24.89
C GLY A 53 -1.71 -8.15 -23.97
N GLN A 54 -1.26 -7.79 -22.75
CA GLN A 54 -2.02 -6.95 -21.82
C GLN A 54 -2.04 -5.47 -22.25
N ALA A 55 -1.01 -5.02 -22.97
CA ALA A 55 -0.85 -3.65 -23.44
C ALA A 55 -0.68 -3.60 -24.98
N ASP A 56 -0.56 -2.38 -25.53
CA ASP A 56 -0.32 -2.14 -26.95
C ASP A 56 0.83 -3.02 -27.50
N LYS A 57 0.67 -3.57 -28.70
CA LYS A 57 1.62 -4.50 -29.33
C LYS A 57 3.04 -3.94 -29.50
N ARG A 58 3.20 -2.62 -29.47
CA ARG A 58 4.51 -1.92 -29.53
C ARG A 58 5.27 -1.97 -28.21
N VAL A 59 4.60 -2.25 -27.10
CA VAL A 59 5.20 -2.37 -25.78
C VAL A 59 5.86 -3.74 -25.62
N ALA A 60 7.12 -3.76 -25.21
CA ALA A 60 7.85 -4.96 -24.82
C ALA A 60 7.71 -5.23 -23.32
N PHE A 61 7.82 -4.19 -22.49
CA PHE A 61 7.69 -4.29 -21.04
C PHE A 61 6.94 -3.10 -20.44
N TYR A 62 6.36 -3.27 -19.26
CA TYR A 62 5.74 -2.18 -18.52
C TYR A 62 5.93 -2.33 -17.00
N ALA A 63 5.85 -1.22 -16.27
CA ALA A 63 5.91 -1.21 -14.81
C ALA A 63 4.93 -0.18 -14.24
N GLN A 64 4.14 -0.60 -13.24
CA GLN A 64 3.31 0.32 -12.48
C GLN A 64 4.16 0.97 -11.38
N THR A 65 4.31 2.28 -11.45
CA THR A 65 5.01 3.08 -10.45
C THR A 65 4.03 3.94 -9.66
N PHE A 66 4.50 4.62 -8.62
CA PHE A 66 3.70 5.61 -7.89
C PHE A 66 3.31 6.82 -8.74
N GLY A 67 4.11 7.15 -9.75
CA GLY A 67 3.91 8.32 -10.61
C GLY A 67 3.13 8.02 -11.89
N GLY A 68 2.56 6.81 -12.03
CA GLY A 68 1.95 6.34 -13.26
C GLY A 68 2.63 5.10 -13.83
N THR A 69 2.30 4.74 -15.06
CA THR A 69 2.83 3.55 -15.72
C THR A 69 3.99 3.93 -16.64
N VAL A 70 5.08 3.17 -16.58
CA VAL A 70 6.21 3.30 -17.51
C VAL A 70 6.15 2.14 -18.49
N PHE A 71 6.26 2.44 -19.78
CA PHE A 71 6.30 1.46 -20.86
C PHE A 71 7.66 1.50 -21.56
N VAL A 72 8.22 0.34 -21.87
CA VAL A 72 9.39 0.18 -22.73
C VAL A 72 8.90 -0.40 -24.05
N THR A 73 9.13 0.31 -25.15
CA THR A 73 8.74 -0.15 -26.49
C THR A 73 9.74 -1.17 -27.03
N LYS A 74 9.33 -1.93 -28.06
CA LYS A 74 10.22 -2.87 -28.77
C LYS A 74 11.40 -2.17 -29.45
N ASP A 75 11.27 -0.88 -29.73
CA ASP A 75 12.31 -0.04 -30.32
C ASP A 75 13.23 0.60 -29.25
N GLY A 76 13.00 0.31 -27.97
CA GLY A 76 13.82 0.79 -26.85
C GLY A 76 13.42 2.17 -26.30
N GLU A 77 12.28 2.71 -26.71
CA GLU A 77 11.77 3.98 -26.19
C GLU A 77 11.14 3.78 -24.81
N ILE A 78 11.17 4.83 -23.99
CA ILE A 78 10.50 4.86 -22.68
C ILE A 78 9.36 5.86 -22.72
N VAL A 79 8.13 5.37 -22.51
CA VAL A 79 6.91 6.19 -22.52
C VAL A 79 6.32 6.25 -21.11
N TYR A 80 6.02 7.47 -20.65
CA TYR A 80 5.43 7.71 -19.32
C TYR A 80 3.95 8.05 -19.45
N ALA A 81 3.09 7.19 -18.90
CA ALA A 81 1.68 7.51 -18.70
C ALA A 81 1.50 8.12 -17.31
N LEU A 82 1.68 9.44 -17.22
CA LEU A 82 1.50 10.19 -15.99
C LEU A 82 0.01 10.45 -15.74
N PRO A 83 -0.49 10.31 -14.50
CA PRO A 83 -1.85 10.70 -14.17
C PRO A 83 -2.01 12.21 -14.38
N GLY A 84 -3.13 12.61 -14.98
CA GLY A 84 -3.45 14.02 -15.19
C GLY A 84 -3.44 14.80 -13.86
N ARG A 85 -3.10 16.10 -13.94
CA ARG A 85 -3.14 17.00 -12.78
C ARG A 85 -4.60 17.08 -12.31
N GLY A 86 -4.89 16.52 -11.14
CA GLY A 86 -6.26 16.32 -10.66
C GLY A 86 -7.05 17.63 -10.59
N LYS A 87 -7.94 17.82 -11.58
CA LYS A 87 -9.31 18.37 -11.46
C LYS A 87 -10.10 18.42 -12.78
N ASP A 88 -9.45 18.26 -13.94
CA ASP A 88 -10.13 18.51 -15.23
C ASP A 88 -10.09 17.33 -16.24
N ALA A 89 -9.70 16.12 -15.84
CA ALA A 89 -9.73 14.94 -16.72
C ALA A 89 -11.13 14.28 -16.82
N GLY A 90 -12.19 15.02 -16.45
CA GLY A 90 -13.58 14.60 -16.53
C GLY A 90 -14.25 15.13 -17.80
N ASN A 91 -14.64 14.20 -18.67
CA ASN A 91 -15.49 14.35 -19.84
C ASN A 91 -14.82 14.64 -21.20
N LYS A 92 -14.24 13.59 -21.78
CA LYS A 92 -14.51 13.27 -23.19
C LYS A 92 -15.10 11.87 -23.28
N SER A 93 -16.40 11.78 -23.02
CA SER A 93 -17.23 10.72 -23.56
C SER A 93 -17.45 11.01 -25.06
N GLU A 94 -16.49 10.65 -25.91
CA GLU A 94 -16.74 10.57 -27.34
C GLU A 94 -17.53 9.28 -27.59
N GLY A 95 -18.85 9.41 -27.66
CA GLY A 95 -19.76 8.37 -28.13
C GLY A 95 -19.52 8.04 -29.61
N PRO A 96 -20.01 6.89 -30.10
CA PRO A 96 -19.73 6.42 -31.44
C PRO A 96 -20.41 7.32 -32.49
N ARG A 97 -19.67 7.69 -33.52
CA ARG A 97 -20.20 8.06 -34.84
C ARG A 97 -19.54 7.18 -35.88
#